data_AF-A0A7Z9GPB2-F1
#
_entry.id   AF-A0A7Z9GPB2-F1
#
_cell.length_a   1.000
_cell.length_b   1.000
_cell.length_c   1.000
_cell.angle_alpha   90.00
_cell.angle_beta   90.00
_cell.angle_gamma   90.00
#
_symmetry.space_group_name_H-M   'P 1'
#
loop_
_entity.id
_entity.type
_entity.pdbx_description
1 polymer ?
#
loop_
_entity_poly.entity_id
_entity_poly.type
_entity_poly.pdbx_seq_one_letter_code
_entity_poly.pdbx_strand_id
1 'polypeptide(L)'
;MSTIAEHPQIKKLFYKIGEVSAMTQVPTYVLRFWESEFKFLKPGKGRGRRRTYVEQDIETVRTIKRLLYDEGYTLEGVRRQWGKTSRAEREASANARLPGEVLEHVKAQLNEALKIIASYDGES
;
A
#
# COMPACT_ATOMS: atom_id res chain seq x y z
N MET A 1 -15.59 -8.32 39.13
CA MET A 1 -14.73 -7.48 38.27
C MET A 1 -13.67 -8.38 37.66
N SER A 2 -13.91 -8.92 36.46
CA SER A 2 -12.95 -9.79 35.77
C SER A 2 -12.19 -9.01 34.71
N THR A 3 -10.90 -8.85 34.92
CA THR A 3 -9.94 -8.22 34.01
C THR A 3 -9.81 -9.07 32.75
N ILE A 4 -10.26 -8.57 31.60
CA ILE A 4 -10.02 -9.21 30.30
C ILE A 4 -8.60 -8.86 29.87
N ALA A 5 -7.73 -9.87 29.87
CA ALA A 5 -6.39 -9.78 29.30
C ALA A 5 -6.49 -9.49 27.79
N GLU A 6 -6.01 -8.32 27.37
CA GLU A 6 -5.81 -8.02 25.95
C GLU A 6 -4.80 -9.01 25.38
N HIS A 7 -5.30 -9.92 24.54
CA HIS A 7 -4.44 -10.78 23.74
C HIS A 7 -4.05 -9.99 22.49
N PRO A 8 -2.75 -9.85 22.16
CA PRO A 8 -2.33 -9.23 20.92
C PRO A 8 -2.88 -10.07 19.76
N GLN A 9 -3.86 -9.53 19.06
CA GLN A 9 -4.49 -10.18 17.93
C GLN A 9 -3.46 -10.31 16.81
N ILE A 10 -2.93 -11.52 16.62
CA ILE A 10 -2.05 -11.82 15.50
C ILE A 10 -2.86 -11.58 14.22
N LYS A 11 -2.56 -10.47 13.54
CA LYS A 11 -3.22 -10.13 12.27
C LYS A 11 -2.93 -11.22 11.26
N LYS A 12 -3.99 -11.79 10.71
CA LYS A 12 -3.89 -12.80 9.66
C LYS A 12 -3.28 -12.16 8.41
N LEU A 13 -2.20 -12.75 7.89
CA LEU A 13 -1.51 -12.22 6.71
C LEU A 13 -2.26 -12.50 5.39
N PHE A 14 -3.09 -13.55 5.38
CA PHE A 14 -3.64 -14.14 4.17
C PHE A 14 -5.08 -14.58 4.35
N TYR A 15 -5.95 -14.16 3.45
CA TYR A 15 -7.39 -14.40 3.49
C TYR A 15 -7.84 -15.19 2.26
N LYS A 16 -8.75 -16.15 2.46
CA LYS A 16 -9.40 -16.88 1.37
C LYS A 16 -10.52 -16.04 0.77
N ILE A 17 -10.87 -16.27 -0.49
CA ILE A 17 -11.96 -15.52 -1.17
C ILE A 17 -13.30 -15.54 -0.41
N GLY A 18 -13.63 -16.65 0.28
CA GLY A 18 -14.84 -16.74 1.10
C GLY A 18 -14.79 -15.83 2.33
N GLU A 19 -13.61 -15.69 2.95
CA GLU A 19 -13.41 -14.79 4.09
C GLU A 19 -13.51 -13.34 3.64
N VAL A 20 -12.86 -12.99 2.51
CA VAL A 20 -12.96 -11.65 1.92
C VAL A 20 -14.41 -11.32 1.55
N SER A 21 -15.14 -12.29 0.98
CA SER A 21 -16.56 -12.14 0.67
C SER A 21 -17.40 -11.81 1.91
N ALA A 22 -17.18 -12.52 3.02
CA ALA A 22 -17.85 -12.23 4.28
C ALA A 22 -17.45 -10.85 4.85
N MET A 23 -16.16 -10.49 4.81
CA MET A 23 -15.64 -9.22 5.35
C MET A 23 -16.09 -7.98 4.57
N THR A 24 -16.26 -8.11 3.25
CA THR A 24 -16.60 -7.00 2.36
C THR A 24 -18.06 -6.98 1.95
N GLN A 25 -18.79 -8.06 2.25
CA GLN A 25 -20.15 -8.33 1.77
C GLN A 25 -20.27 -8.27 0.24
N VAL A 26 -19.18 -8.61 -0.47
CA VAL A 26 -19.18 -8.73 -1.93
C VAL A 26 -19.22 -10.22 -2.27
N PRO A 27 -20.17 -10.70 -3.09
CA PRO A 27 -20.25 -12.10 -3.44
C PRO A 27 -18.97 -12.61 -4.12
N THR A 28 -18.60 -13.86 -3.85
CA THR A 28 -17.36 -14.45 -4.38
C THR A 28 -17.27 -14.40 -5.92
N TYR A 29 -18.38 -14.53 -6.64
CA TYR A 29 -18.38 -14.42 -8.11
C TYR A 29 -18.09 -13.00 -8.60
N VAL A 30 -18.55 -11.97 -7.86
CA VAL A 30 -18.24 -10.56 -8.14
C VAL A 30 -16.78 -10.28 -7.88
N LEU A 31 -16.20 -10.80 -6.78
CA LEU A 31 -14.77 -10.68 -6.52
C LEU A 31 -13.93 -11.27 -7.66
N ARG A 32 -14.31 -12.45 -8.18
CA ARG A 32 -13.64 -13.07 -9.33
C ARG A 32 -13.73 -12.22 -10.59
N PHE A 33 -14.88 -11.61 -10.83
CA PHE A 33 -15.07 -10.70 -11.95
C PHE A 33 -14.22 -9.44 -11.79
N TRP A 34 -14.18 -8.85 -10.59
CA TRP A 34 -13.36 -7.68 -10.31
C TRP A 34 -11.86 -7.94 -10.49
N GLU A 35 -11.37 -9.13 -10.16
CA GLU A 35 -9.97 -9.52 -10.45
C GLU A 35 -9.64 -9.50 -11.96
N SER A 36 -10.59 -9.88 -12.83
CA SER A 36 -10.37 -9.81 -14.28
C SER A 36 -10.50 -8.38 -14.80
N GLU A 37 -11.41 -7.59 -14.22
CA GLU A 37 -11.65 -6.22 -14.65
C GLU A 37 -10.60 -5.21 -14.17
N PHE A 38 -10.08 -5.40 -12.95
CA PHE A 38 -9.19 -4.44 -12.30
C PHE A 38 -7.79 -5.02 -12.15
N LYS A 39 -6.87 -4.60 -13.04
CA LYS A 39 -5.46 -5.05 -13.04
C LYS A 39 -4.69 -4.74 -11.76
N PHE A 40 -5.21 -3.85 -10.89
CA PHE A 40 -4.62 -3.49 -9.61
C PHE A 40 -5.13 -4.38 -8.45
N LEU A 41 -6.23 -5.12 -8.63
CA LEU A 41 -6.71 -6.10 -7.67
C LEU A 41 -6.26 -7.50 -8.10
N LYS A 42 -5.08 -7.92 -7.64
CA LYS A 42 -4.45 -9.18 -8.05
C LYS A 42 -4.07 -10.01 -6.81
N PRO A 43 -5.02 -10.80 -6.26
CA PRO A 43 -4.70 -11.69 -5.16
C PRO A 43 -3.60 -12.67 -5.55
N GLY A 44 -2.71 -12.96 -4.61
CA GLY A 44 -1.61 -13.90 -4.80
C GLY A 44 -2.10 -15.31 -5.15
N LYS A 45 -1.28 -16.04 -5.92
CA LYS A 45 -1.48 -17.47 -6.17
C LYS A 45 -0.93 -18.25 -4.97
N GLY A 46 -1.81 -18.67 -4.07
CA GLY A 46 -1.46 -19.58 -2.97
C GLY A 46 -1.17 -20.99 -3.47
N ARG A 47 -0.83 -21.91 -2.55
CA ARG A 47 -0.62 -23.33 -2.88
C ARG A 47 -1.85 -23.91 -3.59
N GLY A 48 -1.62 -24.61 -4.70
CA GLY A 48 -2.67 -25.28 -5.47
C GLY A 48 -3.61 -24.34 -6.24
N ARG A 49 -3.11 -23.19 -6.74
CA ARG A 49 -3.89 -22.19 -7.52
C ARG A 49 -5.06 -21.54 -6.76
N ARG A 50 -5.11 -21.67 -5.43
CA ARG A 50 -6.10 -20.97 -4.60
C ARG A 50 -5.72 -19.50 -4.45
N ARG A 51 -6.70 -18.61 -4.54
CA ARG A 51 -6.50 -17.16 -4.35
C ARG A 51 -6.26 -16.85 -2.90
N THR A 52 -5.26 -16.02 -2.66
CA THR A 52 -4.89 -15.56 -1.34
C THR A 52 -4.84 -14.04 -1.36
N TYR A 53 -5.72 -13.40 -0.59
CA TYR A 53 -5.81 -11.96 -0.48
C TYR A 53 -5.00 -11.50 0.72
N VAL A 54 -4.36 -10.33 0.61
CA VAL A 54 -3.76 -9.62 1.75
C VAL A 54 -4.68 -8.51 2.22
N GLU A 55 -4.39 -7.88 3.36
CA GLU A 55 -5.22 -6.77 3.88
C GLU A 55 -5.39 -5.63 2.86
N GLN A 56 -4.32 -5.32 2.10
CA GLN A 56 -4.36 -4.30 1.05
C GLN A 56 -5.34 -4.65 -0.08
N ASP A 57 -5.48 -5.93 -0.44
CA ASP A 57 -6.48 -6.35 -1.43
C ASP A 57 -7.89 -6.14 -0.90
N ILE A 58 -8.13 -6.38 0.39
CA ILE A 58 -9.43 -6.18 1.03
C ILE A 58 -9.80 -4.70 1.03
N GLU A 59 -8.86 -3.82 1.35
CA GLU A 59 -9.05 -2.37 1.28
C GLU A 59 -9.34 -1.89 -0.14
N THR A 60 -8.65 -2.48 -1.12
CA THR A 60 -8.93 -2.24 -2.55
C THR A 60 -10.36 -2.65 -2.91
N VAL A 61 -10.82 -3.83 -2.46
CA VAL A 61 -12.20 -4.30 -2.67
C VAL A 61 -13.22 -3.36 -2.01
N ARG A 62 -12.99 -2.90 -0.78
CA ARG A 62 -13.86 -1.92 -0.10
C ARG A 62 -13.96 -0.62 -0.90
N THR A 63 -12.84 -0.15 -1.44
CA THR A 63 -12.78 1.06 -2.26
C THR A 63 -13.57 0.90 -3.57
N ILE A 64 -13.37 -0.23 -4.27
CA ILE A 64 -14.14 -0.53 -5.49
C ILE A 64 -15.64 -0.57 -5.17
N LYS A 65 -16.05 -1.25 -4.09
CA LYS A 65 -17.45 -1.35 -3.66
C LYS A 65 -18.05 0.05 -3.45
N ARG A 66 -17.39 0.90 -2.66
CA ARG A 66 -17.84 2.27 -2.40
C ARG A 66 -18.00 3.07 -3.69
N LEU A 67 -17.01 3.04 -4.58
CA LEU A 67 -17.08 3.77 -5.84
C LEU A 67 -18.23 3.31 -6.73
N LEU A 68 -18.45 2.00 -6.85
CA LEU A 68 -19.50 1.45 -7.72
C LEU A 68 -20.91 1.61 -7.13
N TYR A 69 -21.09 1.33 -5.84
CA TYR A 69 -22.42 1.24 -5.24
C TYR A 69 -22.85 2.52 -4.51
N ASP A 70 -21.92 3.22 -3.85
CA ASP A 70 -22.26 4.39 -3.04
C ASP A 70 -22.13 5.68 -3.89
N GLU A 71 -21.11 5.74 -4.75
CA GLU A 71 -20.83 6.92 -5.59
C GLU A 71 -21.32 6.79 -7.04
N GLY A 72 -21.81 5.62 -7.45
CA GLY A 72 -22.40 5.40 -8.77
C GLY A 72 -21.40 5.44 -9.94
N TYR A 73 -20.12 5.18 -9.70
CA TYR A 73 -19.13 5.09 -10.77
C TYR A 73 -19.40 3.87 -11.66
N THR A 74 -19.03 3.98 -12.93
CA THR A 74 -18.93 2.82 -13.83
C THR A 74 -17.61 2.07 -13.60
N LEU A 75 -17.51 0.85 -14.11
CA LEU A 75 -16.25 0.08 -14.07
C LEU A 75 -15.07 0.86 -14.69
N GLU A 76 -15.32 1.57 -15.78
CA GLU A 76 -14.32 2.44 -16.41
C GLU A 76 -13.99 3.66 -15.56
N GLY A 77 -15.00 4.25 -14.92
CA GLY A 77 -14.84 5.34 -13.96
C GLY A 77 -13.91 4.96 -12.81
N VAL A 78 -14.10 3.76 -12.24
CA VAL A 78 -13.22 3.21 -11.18
C VAL A 78 -11.79 3.05 -11.67
N ARG A 79 -11.58 2.46 -12.87
CA ARG A 79 -10.24 2.32 -13.46
C ARG A 79 -9.53 3.66 -13.61
N ARG A 80 -10.26 4.67 -14.11
CA ARG A 80 -9.72 6.03 -14.31
C ARG A 80 -9.40 6.70 -12.97
N GLN A 81 -10.28 6.58 -11.98
CA GLN A 81 -10.09 7.19 -10.67
C GLN A 81 -8.85 6.62 -9.97
N TRP A 82 -8.66 5.30 -10.03
CA TRP A 82 -7.48 4.66 -9.45
C TRP A 82 -6.17 5.20 -10.02
N GLY A 83 -6.10 5.38 -11.35
CA GLY A 83 -4.92 5.96 -12.01
C GLY A 83 -4.60 7.40 -11.58
N LYS A 84 -5.63 8.20 -11.24
CA LYS A 84 -5.44 9.56 -10.72
C LYS A 84 -4.92 9.55 -9.30
N THR A 85 -5.50 8.72 -8.42
CA THR A 85 -5.05 8.60 -7.02
C THR A 85 -3.59 8.15 -6.95
N SER A 86 -3.20 7.13 -7.71
CA SER A 86 -1.80 6.66 -7.74
C SER A 86 -0.82 7.73 -8.25
N ARG A 87 -1.26 8.62 -9.14
CA ARG A 87 -0.45 9.74 -9.62
C ARG A 87 -0.32 10.82 -8.56
N ALA A 88 -1.44 11.19 -7.92
CA ALA A 88 -1.46 12.17 -6.83
C ALA A 88 -0.62 11.69 -5.63
N GLU A 89 -0.67 10.41 -5.26
CA GLU A 89 0.17 9.83 -4.20
C GLU A 89 1.66 9.85 -4.55
N ARG A 90 2.02 9.62 -5.82
CA ARG A 90 3.41 9.74 -6.30
C ARG A 90 3.89 11.18 -6.29
N GLU A 91 3.07 12.11 -6.75
CA GLU A 91 3.37 13.55 -6.74
C GLU A 91 3.44 14.08 -5.31
N ALA A 92 2.55 13.64 -4.41
CA ALA A 92 2.58 13.96 -2.99
C ALA A 92 3.79 13.34 -2.28
N SER A 93 4.18 12.10 -2.61
CA SER A 93 5.38 11.47 -2.05
C SER A 93 6.67 12.13 -2.57
N ALA A 94 6.67 12.57 -3.83
CA ALA A 94 7.77 13.35 -4.40
C ALA A 94 7.87 14.74 -3.75
N ASN A 95 6.74 15.39 -3.49
CA ASN A 95 6.69 16.70 -2.84
C ASN A 95 6.92 16.64 -1.33
N ALA A 96 6.50 15.58 -0.62
CA ALA A 96 6.77 15.38 0.80
C ALA A 96 8.24 15.09 1.07
N ARG A 97 8.96 14.60 0.06
CA ARG A 97 10.41 14.49 0.03
C ARG A 97 11.02 15.85 -0.35
N LEU A 98 10.68 16.93 0.35
CA LEU A 98 11.28 18.25 0.13
C LEU A 98 12.80 18.12 0.30
N PRO A 99 13.60 18.28 -0.77
CA PRO A 99 15.02 17.95 -0.75
C PRO A 99 15.89 19.03 -0.13
N GLY A 100 15.38 20.24 0.16
CA GLY A 100 16.22 21.37 0.55
C GLY A 100 17.02 21.10 1.82
N GLU A 101 16.32 20.76 2.91
CA GLU A 101 16.97 20.54 4.20
C GLU A 101 17.81 19.26 4.21
N VAL A 102 17.32 18.18 3.60
CA VAL A 102 18.04 16.89 3.53
C VAL A 102 19.27 16.99 2.63
N LEU A 103 19.20 17.67 1.48
CA LEU A 103 20.37 17.88 0.62
C LEU A 103 21.40 18.78 1.31
N GLU A 104 20.97 19.83 2.00
CA GLU A 104 21.89 20.69 2.75
C GLU A 104 22.55 19.90 3.90
N HIS A 105 21.80 19.05 4.60
CA HIS A 105 22.35 18.18 5.64
C HIS A 105 23.35 17.17 5.08
N VAL A 106 23.02 16.50 3.96
CA VAL A 106 23.91 15.53 3.31
C VAL A 106 25.17 16.21 2.76
N LYS A 107 25.06 17.40 2.17
CA LYS A 107 26.21 18.19 1.73
C LYS A 107 27.11 18.61 2.89
N ALA A 108 26.51 19.05 4.00
CA ALA A 108 27.24 19.45 5.20
C ALA A 108 28.04 18.26 5.76
N GLN A 109 27.39 17.09 5.88
CA GLN A 109 28.04 15.85 6.34
C GLN A 109 29.17 15.39 5.41
N LEU A 110 29.00 15.52 4.08
CA LEU A 110 30.06 15.16 3.13
C LEU A 110 31.27 16.09 3.23
N ASN A 111 31.04 17.41 3.38
CA ASN A 111 32.12 18.39 3.54
C ASN A 111 32.87 18.19 4.86
N GLU A 112 32.18 17.81 5.92
CA GLU A 112 32.79 17.48 7.21
C GLU A 112 33.67 16.23 7.09
N ALA A 113 33.17 15.16 6.47
CA ALA A 113 33.95 13.95 6.21
C ALA A 113 35.19 14.23 5.34
N LEU A 114 35.08 15.08 4.32
CA LEU A 114 36.21 15.49 3.48
C LEU A 114 37.26 16.29 4.25
N LYS A 115 36.84 17.16 5.19
CA LYS A 115 37.79 17.88 6.05
C LYS A 115 38.55 16.94 6.98
N ILE A 116 37.89 15.90 7.50
CA ILE A 116 38.53 14.90 8.38
C ILE A 116 39.61 14.15 7.59
N ILE A 117 39.30 13.71 6.37
CA ILE A 117 40.26 13.00 5.51
C ILE A 117 41.43 13.93 5.13
N ALA A 118 41.14 15.18 4.73
CA ALA A 118 42.16 16.16 4.39
C ALA A 118 43.03 16.57 5.60
N SER A 119 42.53 16.46 6.83
CA SER A 119 43.30 16.69 8.06
C SER A 119 44.19 15.51 8.47
N TYR A 120 44.01 14.33 7.85
CA TYR A 120 44.79 13.12 8.16
C TYR A 120 46.00 12.93 7.24
N ASP A 121 46.08 13.62 6.10
CA ASP A 121 47.24 13.58 5.17
C ASP A 121 48.45 14.44 5.64
N GLY A 122 48.52 14.78 6.93
CA GLY A 122 49.46 15.77 7.50
C GLY A 122 50.33 15.30 8.66
N GLU A 123 50.30 14.02 9.05
CA GLU A 123 51.22 13.46 10.06
C GLU A 123 51.84 12.17 9.53
N SER A 124 52.95 12.33 8.80
CA SER A 124 53.97 11.29 8.59
C SER A 124 54.73 11.01 9.88
#